data_AF-A0A699IEP1-F1
#
_entry.id   AF-A0A699IEP1-F1
#
_cell.length_a   1.000
_cell.length_b   1.000
_cell.length_c   1.000
_cell.angle_alpha   90.00
_cell.angle_beta   90.00
_cell.angle_gamma   90.00
#
_symmetry.space_group_name_H-M   'P 1'
#
loop_
_entity.id
_entity.type
_entity.pdbx_description
1 polymer ?
#
loop_
_entity_poly.entity_id
_entity_poly.type
_entity_poly.pdbx_seq_one_letter_code
_entity_poly.pdbx_strand_id
1 'polypeptide(L)'
;PQIDYAPIAHHPSEFSSPETGLVVPVFQKGDDPIDAINHMMSFLTLVVNSRYPATNNQLGTSSNPRQQATINDGRVTIQPIQGR
;
A
#
# COMPACT_ATOMS: atom_id res chain seq x y z
N PRO A 1 16.72 17.15 -22.66
CA PRO A 1 15.39 17.76 -22.48
C PRO A 1 14.80 17.32 -21.13
N GLN A 2 14.84 18.22 -20.14
CA GLN A 2 14.34 17.97 -18.80
C GLN A 2 12.84 18.32 -18.82
N ILE A 3 11.98 17.32 -18.63
CA ILE A 3 10.53 17.55 -18.58
C ILE A 3 10.22 18.12 -17.20
N ASP A 4 9.89 19.41 -17.17
CA ASP A 4 9.43 20.13 -16.00
C ASP A 4 7.93 19.80 -15.82
N TYR A 5 7.62 19.03 -14.78
CA TYR A 5 6.23 18.72 -14.44
C TYR A 5 5.72 19.77 -13.45
N ALA A 6 4.55 20.36 -13.74
CA ALA A 6 3.89 21.26 -12.81
C ALA A 6 3.55 20.54 -11.48
N PRO A 7 3.59 21.23 -10.32
CA PRO A 7 3.21 20.64 -9.05
C PRO A 7 1.77 20.15 -9.13
N ILE A 8 1.54 18.87 -8.85
CA ILE A 8 0.19 18.33 -8.66
C ILE A 8 -0.35 19.01 -7.40
N ALA A 9 -1.26 19.96 -7.58
CA ALA A 9 -2.02 20.55 -6.49
C ALA A 9 -2.93 19.45 -5.92
N HIS A 10 -2.41 18.73 -4.92
CA HIS A 10 -3.23 17.91 -4.03
C HIS A 10 -4.21 18.85 -3.34
N HIS A 11 -5.42 18.94 -3.87
CA HIS A 11 -6.56 19.41 -3.10
C HIS A 11 -7.00 18.18 -2.29
N PRO A 12 -6.75 18.13 -0.97
CA PRO A 12 -7.42 17.15 -0.15
C PRO A 12 -8.92 17.46 -0.25
N SER A 13 -9.63 16.72 -1.09
CA SER A 13 -11.09 16.60 -0.97
C SER A 13 -11.33 16.27 0.50
N GLU A 14 -12.14 17.08 1.18
CA GLU A 14 -12.36 17.00 2.62
C GLU A 14 -12.98 15.66 3.00
N PHE A 15 -12.15 14.63 3.13
CA PHE A 15 -12.56 13.35 3.66
C PHE A 15 -12.57 13.48 5.18
N SER A 16 -13.75 13.86 5.69
CA SER A 16 -14.10 13.62 7.09
C SER A 16 -13.88 12.14 7.38
N SER A 17 -12.81 11.83 8.11
CA SER A 17 -12.54 10.48 8.61
C SER A 17 -13.66 10.08 9.56
N PRO A 18 -14.37 8.96 9.33
CA PRO A 18 -15.27 8.45 10.35
C PRO A 18 -14.49 7.44 11.19
N GLU A 19 -14.36 7.71 12.48
CA GLU A 19 -13.78 6.78 13.45
C GLU A 19 -14.44 5.37 13.45
N THR A 20 -15.57 5.12 12.76
CA THR A 20 -16.28 3.81 12.86
C THR A 20 -17.19 3.40 11.68
N GLY A 21 -17.30 4.12 10.56
CA GLY A 21 -18.29 3.76 9.52
C GLY A 21 -17.82 4.02 8.10
N LEU A 22 -17.86 3.01 7.21
CA LEU A 22 -17.54 3.16 5.78
C LEU A 22 -18.30 4.36 5.18
N VAL A 23 -17.59 5.44 4.82
CA VAL A 23 -18.16 6.53 4.02
C VAL A 23 -18.47 5.99 2.64
N VAL A 24 -19.67 6.21 2.12
CA VAL A 24 -19.99 5.89 0.73
C VAL A 24 -19.83 7.17 -0.09
N PRO A 25 -18.97 7.21 -1.12
CA PRO A 25 -18.88 8.38 -2.00
C PRO A 25 -20.19 8.53 -2.79
N VAL A 26 -20.73 9.75 -2.81
CA VAL A 26 -21.95 10.11 -3.53
C VAL A 26 -21.58 11.05 -4.66
N PHE A 27 -22.05 10.75 -5.87
CA PHE A 27 -21.82 11.58 -7.07
C PHE A 27 -23.14 12.11 -7.61
N GLN A 28 -23.14 13.39 -7.99
CA GLN A 28 -24.30 14.09 -8.52
C GLN A 28 -24.17 14.34 -10.03
N LYS A 29 -25.31 14.54 -10.69
CA LYS A 29 -25.38 14.86 -12.11
C LYS A 29 -24.91 16.30 -12.32
N GLY A 30 -23.62 16.48 -12.56
CA GLY A 30 -22.96 17.79 -12.70
C GLY A 30 -21.54 17.80 -12.17
N ASP A 31 -21.14 16.77 -11.41
CA ASP A 31 -19.77 16.60 -10.97
C ASP A 31 -18.85 16.38 -12.18
N ASP A 32 -17.63 16.90 -12.07
CA ASP A 32 -16.63 16.68 -13.10
C ASP A 32 -16.33 15.17 -13.20
N PRO A 33 -16.45 14.56 -14.40
CA PRO A 33 -16.25 13.12 -14.54
C PRO A 33 -14.86 12.64 -14.14
N ILE A 34 -13.82 13.47 -14.31
CA ILE A 34 -12.44 13.12 -13.96
C ILE A 34 -12.29 13.13 -12.44
N ASP A 35 -12.81 14.16 -11.77
CA ASP A 35 -12.80 14.24 -10.30
C ASP A 35 -13.60 13.10 -9.67
N ALA A 36 -14.77 12.77 -10.23
CA ALA A 36 -15.57 11.64 -9.78
C ALA A 36 -14.80 10.31 -9.88
N ILE A 37 -14.08 10.08 -10.99
CA ILE A 37 -13.24 8.89 -11.18
C ILE A 37 -12.08 8.86 -10.19
N ASN A 38 -11.36 9.97 -10.02
CA ASN A 38 -10.23 10.07 -9.10
C ASN A 38 -10.65 9.81 -7.65
N HIS A 39 -11.84 10.29 -7.27
CA HIS A 39 -12.43 10.08 -5.97
C HIS A 39 -12.81 8.61 -5.75
N MET A 40 -13.45 7.96 -6.73
CA MET A 40 -13.77 6.52 -6.66
C MET A 40 -12.51 5.65 -6.52
N MET A 41 -11.46 5.96 -7.29
CA MET A 41 -10.17 5.27 -7.22
C MET A 41 -9.51 5.42 -5.84
N SER A 42 -9.53 6.64 -5.29
CA SER A 42 -8.98 6.93 -3.96
C SER A 42 -9.75 6.18 -2.87
N PHE A 43 -11.09 6.18 -2.95
CA PHE A 43 -11.95 5.44 -2.02
C PHE A 43 -11.67 3.93 -2.06
N LEU A 44 -11.57 3.34 -3.25
CA LEU A 44 -11.27 1.92 -3.40
C LEU A 44 -9.90 1.56 -2.78
N THR A 45 -8.90 2.41 -2.99
CA THR A 45 -7.57 2.25 -2.39
C THR A 45 -7.64 2.26 -0.86
N LEU A 46 -8.41 3.19 -0.29
CA LEU A 46 -8.62 3.27 1.16
C LEU A 46 -9.28 1.99 1.71
N VAL A 47 -10.34 1.50 1.05
CA VAL A 47 -11.06 0.28 1.45
C VAL A 47 -10.16 -0.96 1.35
N VAL A 48 -9.37 -1.07 0.28
CA VAL A 48 -8.45 -2.18 0.07
C VAL A 48 -7.35 -2.17 1.13
N ASN A 49 -6.73 -1.02 1.39
CA ASN A 49 -5.66 -0.90 2.39
C ASN A 49 -6.17 -1.09 3.82
N SER A 50 -7.42 -0.70 4.11
CA SER A 50 -8.04 -0.91 5.42
C SER A 50 -8.30 -2.40 5.71
N ARG A 51 -8.76 -3.17 4.71
CA ARG A 51 -9.07 -4.60 4.89
C ARG A 51 -7.87 -5.51 4.76
N TYR A 52 -6.89 -5.09 3.96
CA TYR A 52 -5.67 -5.85 3.71
C TYR A 52 -4.48 -4.94 4.00
N PRO A 53 -4.11 -4.77 5.28
CA PRO A 53 -2.89 -4.06 5.62
C PRO A 53 -1.72 -4.74 4.91
N ALA A 54 -0.82 -3.92 4.33
CA ALA A 54 0.37 -4.44 3.69
C ALA A 54 1.14 -5.31 4.68
N THR A 55 1.35 -6.58 4.32
CA THR A 55 2.24 -7.45 5.09
C THR A 55 3.67 -6.94 4.88
N ASN A 56 4.36 -6.65 5.98
CA ASN A 56 5.70 -6.08 6.01
C ASN A 56 6.76 -7.10 5.57
N ASN A 57 6.76 -7.51 4.31
CA ASN A 57 7.71 -8.47 3.72
C ASN A 57 9.12 -7.87 3.47
N GLN A 58 9.52 -6.88 4.25
CA GLN A 58 10.84 -6.26 4.11
C GLN A 58 11.89 -7.17 4.73
N LEU A 59 12.97 -7.45 3.99
CA LEU A 59 14.10 -8.21 4.51
C LEU A 59 14.83 -7.37 5.57
N GLY A 60 14.66 -7.72 6.83
CA GLY A 60 15.42 -7.13 7.94
C GLY A 60 16.74 -7.87 8.14
N THR A 61 17.85 -7.15 8.07
CA THR A 61 19.14 -7.67 8.51
C THR A 61 19.28 -7.48 10.03
N SER A 62 19.69 -8.53 10.74
CA SER A 62 20.00 -8.41 12.16
C SER A 62 21.30 -7.62 12.36
N SER A 63 21.32 -6.66 13.28
CA SER A 63 22.51 -5.82 13.55
C SER A 63 23.58 -6.50 14.40
N ASN A 64 23.29 -7.63 15.04
CA ASN A 64 24.21 -8.32 15.94
C ASN A 64 24.88 -9.53 15.27
N PRO A 65 26.17 -9.44 14.91
CA PRO A 65 26.89 -10.54 14.25
C PRO A 65 27.17 -11.74 15.18
N ARG A 66 27.00 -11.58 16.50
CA ARG A 66 27.25 -12.65 17.48
C ARG A 66 26.02 -13.46 17.85
N GLN A 67 24.84 -13.04 17.41
CA GLN A 67 23.59 -13.73 17.72
C GLN A 67 23.16 -14.60 16.55
N GLN A 68 23.19 -15.91 16.76
CA GLN A 68 22.56 -16.85 15.86
C GLN A 68 21.07 -16.93 16.20
N ALA A 69 20.22 -16.80 15.20
CA ALA A 69 18.79 -17.03 15.38
C ALA A 69 18.51 -18.53 15.51
N THR A 70 17.83 -18.93 16.57
CA THR A 70 17.25 -20.27 16.70
C THR A 70 15.84 -20.23 16.10
N ILE A 71 15.65 -20.87 14.94
CA ILE A 71 14.37 -20.92 14.23
C ILE A 71 13.79 -22.32 14.37
N ASN A 72 12.70 -22.45 15.14
CA ASN A 72 12.05 -23.73 15.43
C ASN A 72 10.99 -24.14 14.38
N ASP A 73 10.39 -23.16 13.68
CA ASP A 73 9.29 -23.36 12.73
C ASP A 73 9.62 -22.83 11.33
N GLY A 74 9.00 -23.38 10.28
CA GLY A 74 9.13 -22.88 8.90
C GLY A 74 10.49 -23.10 8.25
N ARG A 75 11.38 -23.88 8.88
CA ARG A 75 12.71 -24.21 8.35
C ARG A 75 12.62 -25.28 7.26
N VAL A 76 13.03 -24.94 6.04
CA VAL A 76 13.14 -25.88 4.91
C VAL A 76 14.62 -26.09 4.57
N THR A 77 15.04 -27.34 4.40
CA THR A 77 16.38 -27.67 3.90
C THR A 77 16.37 -27.79 2.38
N ILE A 78 17.37 -27.20 1.73
CA ILE A 78 17.56 -27.28 0.27
C ILE A 78 18.84 -28.07 -0.03
N GLN A 79 18.73 -29.05 -0.92
CA GLN A 79 19.88 -29.82 -1.41
C GLN A 79 20.37 -29.15 -2.70
N PRO A 80 21.59 -28.59 -2.73
CA PRO A 80 22.11 -28.01 -3.96
C PRO A 80 22.37 -29.12 -4.98
N ILE A 81 21.83 -28.94 -6.18
CA ILE A 81 22.17 -29.78 -7.32
C ILE A 81 23.35 -29.10 -8.02
N GLN A 82 24.52 -29.73 -7.99
CA GLN A 82 25.67 -29.23 -8.70
C GLN A 82 25.48 -29.50 -10.21
N GLY A 83 25.41 -28.43 -11.00
CA GLY A 83 25.34 -28.54 -12.46
C GLY A 83 26.56 -29.29 -13.01
N ARG A 84 26.33 -30.12 -14.03
CA ARG A 84 27.41 -30.77 -14.81
C ARG A 84 28.04 -29.80 -15.78
#